data_AF-A0A7C9E634-F1
#
_entry.id   AF-A0A7C9E634-F1
#
_cell.length_a   1.000
_cell.length_b   1.000
_cell.length_c   1.000
_cell.angle_alpha   90.00
_cell.angle_beta   90.00
_cell.angle_gamma   90.00
#
_symmetry.space_group_name_H-M   'P 1'
#
loop_
_entity.id
_entity.type
_entity.pdbx_description
1 polymer ?
#
loop_
_entity_poly.entity_id
_entity_poly.type
_entity_poly.pdbx_seq_one_letter_code
_entity_poly.pdbx_strand_id
1 'polypeptide(L)'
;SSSSVVNKLDIDTDSLDYEIIWEDLTVGEQIGQGSCGTVYHGSWFGSDVAVKVFSKQEYSDDAILSFRQEVSLMKQLRHPNILLFMGAVTSPQRLCIVT
;
A
#
# COMPACT_ATOMS: atom_id res chain seq x y z
N SER A 1 14.73 26.67 -4.59
CA SER A 1 15.56 25.62 -3.96
C SER A 1 15.08 25.17 -2.58
N SER A 2 14.07 25.83 -1.99
CA SER A 2 13.48 25.49 -0.68
C SER A 2 12.22 24.62 -0.78
N SER A 3 11.54 24.59 -1.94
CA SER A 3 10.27 23.86 -2.14
C SER A 3 10.43 22.34 -2.17
N SER A 4 11.61 21.83 -2.57
CA SER A 4 11.87 20.39 -2.70
C SER A 4 12.05 19.69 -1.35
N VAL A 5 12.50 20.43 -0.32
CA VAL A 5 12.77 19.88 1.02
C VAL A 5 11.48 19.86 1.85
N VAL A 6 10.63 20.88 1.70
CA VAL A 6 9.33 20.96 2.37
C VAL A 6 8.40 19.83 1.90
N ASN A 7 8.32 19.57 0.59
CA ASN A 7 7.53 18.45 0.07
C ASN A 7 8.01 17.07 0.57
N LYS A 8 9.31 16.91 0.82
CA LYS A 8 9.89 15.61 1.19
C LYS A 8 9.58 15.23 2.64
N LEU A 9 9.51 16.22 3.54
CA LEU A 9 9.18 16.01 4.95
C LEU A 9 7.68 15.75 5.17
N ASP A 10 6.82 16.40 4.39
CA ASP A 10 5.37 16.19 4.46
C ASP A 10 4.97 14.79 3.93
N ILE A 11 5.64 14.31 2.87
CA ILE A 11 5.44 12.95 2.34
C ILE A 11 5.90 11.88 3.34
N ASP A 12 7.03 12.13 4.02
CA ASP A 12 7.62 11.16 4.97
C ASP A 12 6.77 11.02 6.23
N THR A 13 6.17 12.12 6.72
CA THR A 13 5.31 12.09 7.92
C THR A 13 3.92 11.51 7.62
N ASP A 14 3.34 11.82 6.45
CA ASP A 14 2.07 11.21 5.99
C ASP A 14 2.20 9.69 5.76
N SER A 15 3.43 9.20 5.54
CA SER A 15 3.71 7.81 5.19
C SER A 15 3.48 6.79 6.31
N LEU A 16 3.65 7.19 7.58
CA LEU A 16 3.63 6.25 8.70
C LEU A 16 2.22 5.85 9.14
N ASP A 17 1.20 6.69 8.91
CA ASP A 17 -0.17 6.46 9.41
C ASP A 17 -0.90 5.29 8.73
N TYR A 18 -0.34 4.74 7.65
CA TYR A 18 -0.95 3.66 6.87
C TYR A 18 -0.01 2.49 6.62
N GLU A 19 1.23 2.57 7.10
CA GLU A 19 2.26 1.58 6.82
C GLU A 19 1.95 0.32 7.65
N ILE A 20 1.78 -0.79 6.95
CA ILE A 20 1.56 -2.11 7.54
C ILE A 20 2.88 -2.86 7.48
N ILE A 21 3.29 -3.41 8.62
CA ILE A 21 4.41 -4.34 8.70
C ILE A 21 3.99 -5.63 8.01
N TRP A 22 4.77 -6.10 7.03
CA TRP A 22 4.43 -7.29 6.25
C TRP A 22 4.20 -8.52 7.15
N GLU A 23 4.98 -8.66 8.21
CA GLU A 23 4.93 -9.77 9.15
C GLU A 23 3.63 -9.81 9.98
N ASP A 24 2.91 -8.69 10.08
CA ASP A 24 1.59 -8.62 10.74
C ASP A 24 0.45 -9.11 9.83
N LEU A 25 0.72 -9.31 8.54
CA LEU A 25 -0.23 -9.85 7.57
C LEU A 25 -0.09 -11.37 7.45
N THR A 26 -1.22 -12.06 7.60
CA THR A 26 -1.33 -13.45 7.17
C THR A 26 -1.91 -13.49 5.77
N VAL A 27 -1.13 -13.98 4.79
CA VAL A 27 -1.58 -14.09 3.40
C VAL A 27 -2.01 -15.53 3.09
N GLY A 28 -3.26 -15.67 2.65
CA GLY A 28 -3.89 -16.94 2.32
C GLY A 28 -3.92 -17.22 0.83
N GLU A 29 -5.00 -17.82 0.36
CA GLU A 29 -5.17 -18.21 -1.04
C GLU A 29 -5.29 -17.03 -2.00
N GLN A 30 -4.84 -17.25 -3.23
CA GLN A 30 -5.06 -16.31 -4.32
C GLN A 30 -6.55 -16.26 -4.68
N ILE A 31 -7.11 -15.07 -4.70
CA ILE A 31 -8.51 -14.82 -5.08
C ILE A 31 -8.64 -14.21 -6.47
N GLY A 32 -7.57 -13.59 -7.00
CA GLY A 32 -7.59 -13.04 -8.35
C GLY A 32 -6.22 -12.58 -8.84
N GLN A 33 -6.06 -12.46 -10.15
CA GLN A 33 -4.84 -11.94 -10.77
C GLN A 33 -5.21 -11.01 -11.93
N GLY A 34 -4.52 -9.89 -12.00
CA GLY A 34 -4.66 -8.91 -13.07
C GLY A 34 -3.31 -8.37 -13.53
N SER A 35 -3.35 -7.37 -14.40
CA SER A 35 -2.14 -6.75 -14.96
C SER A 35 -1.25 -6.08 -13.90
N CYS A 36 -1.86 -5.53 -12.85
CA CYS A 36 -1.14 -4.81 -11.79
C CYS A 36 -0.56 -5.75 -10.72
N GLY A 37 -0.95 -7.02 -10.70
CA GLY A 37 -0.50 -7.98 -9.69
C GLY A 37 -1.58 -8.98 -9.29
N THR A 38 -1.37 -9.59 -8.13
CA THR A 38 -2.19 -10.69 -7.62
C THR A 38 -2.88 -10.26 -6.33
N VAL A 39 -4.16 -10.59 -6.20
CA VAL A 39 -4.94 -10.37 -4.98
C VAL A 39 -5.07 -11.70 -4.25
N TYR A 40 -4.79 -11.66 -2.96
CA TYR A 40 -4.94 -12.77 -2.04
C TYR A 40 -5.99 -12.43 -0.99
N HIS A 41 -6.69 -13.45 -0.51
CA HIS A 41 -7.37 -13.36 0.77
C HIS A 41 -6.32 -13.32 1.89
N GLY A 42 -6.60 -12.62 2.99
CA GLY A 42 -5.67 -12.49 4.09
C GLY A 42 -6.32 -12.06 5.39
N SER A 43 -5.54 -12.01 6.44
CA SER A 43 -5.96 -11.53 7.76
C SER A 43 -4.94 -10.53 8.30
N TRP A 44 -5.45 -9.41 8.83
CA TRP A 44 -4.68 -8.39 9.53
C TRP A 44 -5.29 -8.13 10.91
N PHE A 45 -4.55 -8.50 11.97
CA PHE A 45 -5.05 -8.46 13.37
C PHE A 45 -6.44 -9.09 13.56
N GLY A 46 -6.71 -10.20 12.85
CA GLY A 46 -7.98 -10.92 12.90
C GLY A 46 -9.10 -10.32 12.05
N SER A 47 -8.86 -9.20 11.37
CA SER A 47 -9.77 -8.67 10.35
C SER A 47 -9.53 -9.38 9.02
N ASP A 48 -10.61 -9.83 8.39
CA ASP A 48 -10.60 -10.38 7.03
C ASP A 48 -10.32 -9.26 6.02
N VAL A 49 -9.34 -9.45 5.14
CA VAL A 49 -8.83 -8.42 4.21
C VAL A 49 -8.49 -8.99 2.84
N ALA A 50 -8.48 -8.11 1.83
CA ALA A 50 -7.87 -8.40 0.55
C ALA A 50 -6.45 -7.78 0.49
N VAL A 51 -5.46 -8.62 0.18
CA VAL A 51 -4.05 -8.20 0.03
C VAL A 51 -3.68 -8.19 -1.44
N LYS A 52 -3.64 -7.01 -2.04
CA LYS A 52 -3.18 -6.83 -3.43
C LYS A 52 -1.67 -6.66 -3.46
N VAL A 53 -0.96 -7.67 -3.92
CA VAL A 53 0.50 -7.68 -4.08
C VAL A 53 0.84 -7.30 -5.52
N PHE A 54 1.61 -6.24 -5.68
CA PHE A 54 2.09 -5.84 -7.00
C PHE A 54 3.22 -6.77 -7.46
N SER A 55 3.32 -7.05 -8.75
CA SER A 55 4.29 -8.03 -9.27
C SER A 55 5.55 -7.35 -9.80
N LYS A 56 6.58 -7.17 -8.97
CA LYS A 56 7.97 -6.96 -9.40
C LYS A 56 8.93 -7.65 -8.43
N GLN A 57 10.08 -8.12 -8.92
CA GLN A 57 11.13 -8.70 -8.08
C GLN A 57 11.80 -7.64 -7.19
N GLU A 58 12.01 -6.44 -7.74
CA GLU A 58 12.53 -5.27 -7.03
C GLU A 58 11.88 -4.00 -7.58
N TYR A 59 11.67 -3.01 -6.72
CA TYR A 59 11.11 -1.71 -7.06
C TYR A 59 12.19 -0.64 -7.01
N SER A 60 12.27 0.19 -8.05
CA SER A 60 13.09 1.40 -8.01
C SER A 60 12.50 2.42 -7.02
N ASP A 61 13.35 3.29 -6.49
CA ASP A 61 12.91 4.38 -5.60
C ASP A 61 11.81 5.24 -6.24
N ASP A 62 11.89 5.50 -7.54
CA ASP A 62 10.83 6.22 -8.28
C ASP A 62 9.50 5.47 -8.28
N ALA A 63 9.53 4.14 -8.44
CA ALA A 63 8.32 3.31 -8.40
C ALA A 63 7.71 3.28 -6.99
N ILE A 64 8.54 3.22 -5.96
CA ILE A 64 8.11 3.31 -4.56
C ILE A 64 7.49 4.69 -4.28
N LEU A 65 8.11 5.75 -4.79
CA LEU A 65 7.59 7.12 -4.63
C LEU A 65 6.24 7.30 -5.33
N SER A 66 6.10 6.83 -6.57
CA SER A 66 4.82 6.85 -7.29
C SER A 66 3.75 6.04 -6.56
N PHE A 67 4.10 4.88 -6.03
CA PHE A 67 3.19 4.08 -5.22
C PHE A 67 2.72 4.83 -3.96
N ARG A 68 3.64 5.48 -3.22
CA ARG A 68 3.28 6.30 -2.05
C ARG A 68 2.33 7.45 -2.42
N GLN A 69 2.50 8.07 -3.59
CA GLN A 69 1.59 9.12 -4.07
C GLN A 69 0.17 8.57 -4.32
N GLU A 70 0.05 7.39 -4.95
CA GLU A 70 -1.26 6.74 -5.13
C GLU A 70 -1.90 6.39 -3.78
N VAL A 71 -1.11 5.88 -2.83
CA VAL A 71 -1.58 5.58 -1.48
C VAL A 71 -2.10 6.82 -0.77
N SER A 72 -1.39 7.95 -0.82
CA SER A 72 -1.86 9.21 -0.22
C SER A 72 -3.21 9.68 -0.79
N LEU A 73 -3.52 9.38 -2.05
CA LEU A 73 -4.86 9.64 -2.62
C LEU A 73 -5.91 8.67 -2.05
N MET A 74 -5.60 7.37 -1.98
CA MET A 74 -6.51 6.35 -1.43
C MET A 74 -6.88 6.63 0.04
N LYS A 75 -5.95 7.12 0.84
CA LYS A 75 -6.19 7.52 2.25
C LYS A 75 -7.33 8.54 2.42
N GLN A 76 -7.48 9.43 1.44
CA GLN A 76 -8.45 10.52 1.50
C GLN A 76 -9.87 10.05 1.15
N LEU A 77 -10.01 8.86 0.56
CA LEU A 77 -11.30 8.32 0.15
C LEU A 77 -11.96 7.55 1.30
N ARG A 78 -12.92 8.19 1.98
CA ARG A 78 -13.73 7.56 3.03
C ARG A 78 -15.21 7.78 2.76
N HIS A 79 -15.87 6.76 2.24
CA HIS A 79 -17.28 6.81 1.88
C HIS A 79 -17.87 5.39 1.87
N PRO A 80 -19.14 5.17 2.28
CA PRO A 80 -19.76 3.85 2.35
C PRO A 80 -19.85 3.10 1.00
N ASN A 81 -19.79 3.82 -0.12
CA ASN A 81 -19.83 3.24 -1.48
C ASN A 81 -18.46 3.19 -2.17
N ILE A 82 -17.37 3.40 -1.44
CA ILE A 82 -16.00 3.27 -1.95
C ILE A 82 -15.33 2.17 -1.13
N LEU A 83 -14.54 1.33 -1.79
CA LEU A 83 -13.78 0.28 -1.11
C LEU A 83 -12.87 0.91 -0.06
N LEU A 84 -12.92 0.38 1.17
CA LEU A 84 -12.14 0.90 2.28
C LEU A 84 -10.67 0.61 2.06
N PHE A 85 -9.84 1.65 2.07
CA PHE A 85 -8.40 1.50 2.18
C PHE A 85 -8.02 1.31 3.66
N MET A 86 -7.33 0.21 3.98
CA MET A 86 -6.91 -0.09 5.36
C MET A 86 -5.43 0.21 5.60
N GLY A 87 -4.59 0.04 4.58
CA GLY A 87 -3.17 0.36 4.68
C GLY A 87 -2.36 -0.17 3.50
N ALA A 88 -1.05 0.01 3.56
CA ALA A 88 -0.14 -0.44 2.53
C ALA A 88 1.17 -0.96 3.12
N VAL A 89 1.78 -1.93 2.43
CA VAL A 89 3.15 -2.36 2.70
C VAL A 89 4.04 -1.73 1.65
N THR A 90 5.09 -1.03 2.08
CA THR A 90 5.98 -0.29 1.19
C THR A 90 7.44 -0.62 1.49
N SER A 91 7.99 -1.61 0.78
CA SER A 91 9.41 -1.94 0.83
C SER A 91 10.01 -2.15 -0.57
N PRO A 92 11.35 -2.07 -0.73
CA PRO A 92 12.01 -2.30 -2.01
C PRO A 92 11.71 -3.65 -2.66
N GLN A 93 11.29 -4.64 -1.87
CA GLN A 93 10.99 -6.00 -2.34
C GLN A 93 9.49 -6.27 -2.44
N ARG A 94 8.65 -5.39 -1.88
CA ARG A 94 7.23 -5.67 -1.71
C ARG A 94 6.41 -4.40 -1.59
N LEU A 95 5.51 -4.22 -2.55
CA LEU A 95 4.44 -3.23 -2.50
C LEU A 95 3.10 -3.96 -2.38
N CYS A 96 2.29 -3.58 -1.40
CA CYS A 96 0.95 -4.14 -1.20
C CYS A 96 -0.06 -3.07 -0.81
N ILE A 97 -1.31 -3.24 -1.25
CA ILE A 97 -2.47 -2.51 -0.73
C ILE A 97 -3.34 -3.50 0.04
N VAL A 98 -3.81 -3.08 1.21
CA VAL A 98 -4.74 -3.82 2.06
C VAL A 98 -6.06 -3.06 2.10
N THR A 99 -7.15 -3.76 1.81
CA THR A 99 -8.53 -3.25 1.82
C THR A 99 -9.48 -4.21 2.52
#